data_AF-A0AAW3J2I1-F1
#
_entry.id   AF-A0AAW3J2I1-F1
#
_cell.length_a   1.000
_cell.length_b   1.000
_cell.length_c   1.000
_cell.angle_alpha   90.00
_cell.angle_beta   90.00
_cell.angle_gamma   90.00
#
_symmetry.space_group_name_H-M   'P 1'
#
loop_
_entity.id
_entity.type
_entity.pdbx_description
1 polymer ?
#
loop_
_entity_poly.entity_id
_entity_poly.type
_entity_poly.pdbx_seq_one_letter_code
_entity_poly.pdbx_strand_id
1 'polypeptide(L)'
;MQELSQSLRKAIVLALEEAASYRDQLDLSRFIQMGVTVEQIHLIDTAMYLLRLHPYLSQDDFESKHGVQKVQLTIGSVDNFKKLLNLNEYTYRDWLKTNGLSEDEPLCLPYMVYQYFYDEIRRDFINGALLVENLQVQLGSKQVSQLRFRCGTTVRIPADEFELMMLILISRYGRYTGFKINFADSILTLTNQCKSVDIEVRLYTSSVSGKAIHAISLIDDLPVDHKRRNSKRIALIEELAIRHQNNCNAELLGMLDFLGEAKNDDE
;
A
#
# COMPACT_ATOMS: atom_id res chain seq x y z
N MET A 1 22.26 22.76 -12.55
CA MET A 1 21.62 21.56 -13.12
C MET A 1 20.47 22.03 -13.99
N GLN A 2 20.41 21.62 -15.25
CA GLN A 2 19.31 21.99 -16.16
C GLN A 2 18.13 21.03 -16.01
N GLU A 3 16.93 21.47 -16.38
CA GLU A 3 15.78 20.56 -16.49
C GLU A 3 15.97 19.63 -17.70
N LEU A 4 15.81 18.32 -17.49
CA LEU A 4 15.85 17.35 -18.58
C LEU A 4 14.51 17.32 -19.31
N SER A 5 14.52 17.47 -20.63
CA SER A 5 13.33 17.24 -21.44
C SER A 5 12.90 15.77 -21.42
N GLN A 6 11.63 15.49 -21.73
CA GLN A 6 11.12 14.11 -21.79
C GLN A 6 11.87 13.25 -22.83
N SER A 7 12.26 13.83 -23.98
CA SER A 7 13.04 13.13 -25.01
C SER A 7 14.44 12.76 -24.51
N LEU A 8 15.09 13.66 -23.77
CA LEU A 8 16.41 13.42 -23.21
C LEU A 8 16.37 12.36 -22.10
N ARG A 9 15.35 12.40 -21.21
CA ARG A 9 15.10 11.35 -20.21
C ARG A 9 14.92 9.98 -20.88
N LYS A 10 14.07 9.90 -21.92
CA LYS A 10 13.85 8.65 -22.67
C LYS A 10 15.14 8.12 -23.30
N ALA A 11 15.95 8.98 -23.90
CA ALA A 11 17.21 8.58 -24.52
C ALA A 11 18.22 8.03 -23.49
N ILE A 12 18.28 8.63 -22.29
CA ILE A 12 19.13 8.14 -21.20
C ILE A 12 18.63 6.80 -20.68
N VAL A 13 17.32 6.66 -20.43
CA VAL A 13 16.70 5.40 -20.00
C VAL A 13 17.03 4.27 -20.99
N LEU A 14 16.79 4.49 -22.29
CA LEU A 14 17.08 3.48 -23.32
C LEU A 14 18.56 3.09 -23.34
N ALA A 15 19.47 4.06 -23.25
CA ALA A 15 20.91 3.77 -23.20
C ALA A 15 21.30 2.94 -21.98
N LEU A 16 20.72 3.23 -20.80
CA LEU A 16 20.96 2.48 -19.57
C LEU A 16 20.39 1.06 -19.64
N GLU A 17 19.21 0.88 -20.25
CA GLU A 17 18.59 -0.43 -20.43
C GLU A 17 19.37 -1.31 -21.39
N GLU A 18 19.76 -0.76 -22.56
CA GLU A 18 20.57 -1.48 -23.55
C GLU A 18 21.90 -1.93 -22.95
N ALA A 19 22.53 -1.08 -22.13
CA ALA A 19 23.82 -1.39 -21.53
C ALA A 19 23.75 -2.25 -20.26
N ALA A 20 22.57 -2.70 -19.81
CA ALA A 20 22.43 -3.47 -18.58
C ALA A 20 23.32 -4.74 -18.56
N SER A 21 23.58 -5.34 -19.73
CA SER A 21 24.41 -6.54 -19.88
C SER A 21 25.89 -6.27 -20.15
N TYR A 22 26.28 -5.02 -20.43
CA TYR A 22 27.66 -4.62 -20.78
C TYR A 22 27.97 -3.22 -20.25
N ARG A 23 27.71 -3.03 -18.95
CA ARG A 23 27.77 -1.73 -18.27
C ARG A 23 29.15 -1.07 -18.39
N ASP A 24 30.21 -1.86 -18.44
CA ASP A 24 31.60 -1.39 -18.57
C ASP A 24 31.90 -0.75 -19.93
N GLN A 25 31.03 -0.95 -20.93
CA GLN A 25 31.15 -0.40 -22.28
C GLN A 25 30.19 0.78 -22.52
N LEU A 26 29.45 1.20 -21.49
CA LEU A 26 28.45 2.25 -21.62
C LEU A 26 29.11 3.64 -21.77
N ASP A 27 29.01 4.22 -22.96
CA ASP A 27 29.43 5.60 -23.21
C ASP A 27 28.25 6.58 -23.09
N LEU A 28 28.30 7.43 -22.05
CA LEU A 28 27.31 8.49 -21.80
C LEU A 28 27.84 9.89 -22.13
N SER A 29 29.03 10.00 -22.72
CA SER A 29 29.71 11.28 -23.02
C SER A 29 28.83 12.20 -23.85
N ARG A 30 28.04 11.64 -24.78
CA ARG A 30 27.08 12.39 -25.60
C ARG A 30 26.06 13.18 -24.77
N PHE A 31 25.59 12.62 -23.64
CA PHE A 31 24.62 13.29 -22.78
C PHE A 31 25.28 14.39 -21.94
N ILE A 32 26.52 14.15 -21.52
CA ILE A 32 27.33 15.15 -20.81
C ILE A 32 27.58 16.37 -21.70
N GLN A 33 27.89 16.16 -22.98
CA GLN A 33 28.04 17.24 -23.97
C GLN A 33 26.74 18.03 -24.19
N MET A 34 25.58 17.40 -23.99
CA MET A 34 24.27 18.06 -24.01
C MET A 34 23.93 18.78 -22.70
N GLY A 35 24.86 18.85 -21.74
CA GLY A 35 24.70 19.53 -20.45
C GLY A 35 24.05 18.68 -19.36
N VAL A 36 23.85 17.38 -19.57
CA VAL A 36 23.37 16.46 -18.53
C VAL A 36 24.48 16.20 -17.53
N THR A 37 24.19 16.33 -16.24
CA THR A 37 25.19 16.03 -15.21
C THR A 37 25.27 14.53 -14.91
N VAL A 38 26.43 14.06 -14.46
CA VAL A 38 26.61 12.67 -13.98
C VAL A 38 25.62 12.35 -12.86
N GLU A 39 25.33 13.33 -12.01
CA GLU A 39 24.37 13.21 -10.92
C GLU A 39 22.93 12.97 -11.42
N GLN A 40 22.55 13.60 -12.54
CA GLN A 40 21.23 13.37 -13.17
C GLN A 40 21.13 11.96 -13.75
N ILE A 41 22.18 11.51 -14.44
CA ILE A 41 22.26 10.14 -14.98
C ILE A 41 22.15 9.13 -13.84
N HIS A 42 22.91 9.32 -12.77
CA HIS A 42 22.89 8.43 -11.62
C HIS A 42 21.52 8.37 -10.94
N LEU A 43 20.82 9.50 -10.84
CA LEU A 43 19.45 9.52 -10.31
C LEU A 43 18.46 8.81 -11.23
N ILE A 44 18.58 8.93 -12.55
CA ILE A 44 17.76 8.16 -13.51
C ILE A 44 17.99 6.66 -13.33
N ASP A 45 19.25 6.22 -13.33
CA ASP A 45 19.63 4.81 -13.14
C ASP A 45 19.12 4.25 -11.81
N THR A 46 19.30 5.02 -10.72
CA THR A 46 18.79 4.65 -9.39
C THR A 46 17.27 4.58 -9.36
N ALA A 47 16.58 5.54 -9.98
CA ALA A 47 15.12 5.56 -10.02
C ALA A 47 14.57 4.38 -10.84
N MET A 48 15.19 4.03 -11.96
CA MET A 48 14.84 2.85 -12.76
C MET A 48 14.93 1.58 -11.93
N TYR A 49 16.04 1.39 -11.23
CA TYR A 49 16.26 0.23 -10.37
C TYR A 49 15.23 0.18 -9.23
N LEU A 50 15.09 1.28 -8.48
CA LEU A 50 14.21 1.33 -7.31
C LEU A 50 12.73 1.15 -7.69
N LEU A 51 12.26 1.71 -8.81
CA LEU A 51 10.87 1.58 -9.21
C LEU A 51 10.50 0.18 -9.71
N ARG A 52 11.46 -0.59 -10.23
CA ARG A 52 11.23 -2.01 -10.55
C ARG A 52 11.15 -2.86 -9.29
N LEU A 53 11.99 -2.55 -8.30
CA LEU A 53 12.03 -3.27 -7.02
C LEU A 53 10.87 -2.88 -6.09
N HIS A 54 10.50 -1.60 -6.10
CA HIS A 54 9.52 -0.97 -5.23
C HIS A 54 8.57 -0.08 -6.07
N PRO A 55 7.66 -0.68 -6.84
CA PRO A 55 6.80 0.06 -7.78
C PRO A 55 5.78 0.98 -7.09
N TYR A 56 5.57 0.79 -5.78
CA TYR A 56 4.73 1.64 -4.94
C TYR A 56 5.37 2.99 -4.55
N LEU A 57 6.67 3.21 -4.77
CA LEU A 57 7.32 4.47 -4.41
C LEU A 57 6.66 5.66 -5.11
N SER A 58 6.36 6.71 -4.34
CA SER A 58 5.65 7.92 -4.73
C SER A 58 6.60 9.08 -5.03
N GLN A 59 6.05 10.21 -5.47
CA GLN A 59 6.81 11.45 -5.63
C GLN A 59 7.55 11.83 -4.32
N ASP A 60 6.85 11.77 -3.19
CA ASP A 60 7.36 12.18 -1.89
C ASP A 60 8.53 11.29 -1.41
N ASP A 61 8.51 10.00 -1.75
CA ASP A 61 9.60 9.07 -1.43
C ASP A 61 10.91 9.45 -2.13
N PHE A 62 10.82 9.91 -3.38
CA PHE A 62 11.98 10.39 -4.13
C PHE A 62 12.41 11.78 -3.66
N GLU A 63 11.45 12.70 -3.45
CA GLU A 63 11.74 14.09 -3.07
C GLU A 63 12.33 14.20 -1.67
N SER A 64 11.88 13.38 -0.71
CA SER A 64 12.44 13.35 0.64
C SER A 64 13.89 12.86 0.67
N LYS A 65 14.26 11.94 -0.23
CA LYS A 65 15.61 11.35 -0.29
C LYS A 65 16.60 12.16 -1.12
N HIS A 66 16.14 12.77 -2.21
CA HIS A 66 17.00 13.41 -3.21
C HIS A 66 16.80 14.93 -3.31
N GLY A 67 15.77 15.48 -2.67
CA GLY A 67 15.39 16.89 -2.73
C GLY A 67 14.47 17.21 -3.90
N VAL A 68 13.41 17.99 -3.63
CA VAL A 68 12.34 18.38 -4.57
C VAL A 68 12.90 18.87 -5.90
N GLN A 69 13.78 19.87 -5.87
CA GLN A 69 14.32 20.48 -7.09
C GLN A 69 15.10 19.47 -7.94
N LYS A 70 15.86 18.57 -7.31
CA LYS A 70 16.68 17.59 -8.03
C LYS A 70 15.82 16.54 -8.72
N VAL A 71 14.79 16.04 -8.03
CA VAL A 71 13.83 15.09 -8.61
C VAL A 71 13.11 15.72 -9.80
N GLN A 72 12.56 16.92 -9.63
CA GLN A 72 11.80 17.60 -10.68
C GLN A 72 12.65 17.91 -11.92
N LEU A 73 13.88 18.42 -11.73
CA LEU A 73 14.77 18.73 -12.86
C LEU A 73 15.29 17.48 -13.59
N THR A 74 15.23 16.29 -12.97
CA THR A 74 15.85 15.08 -13.51
C THR A 74 14.84 14.08 -14.03
N ILE A 75 14.00 13.53 -13.15
CA ILE A 75 13.00 12.51 -13.51
C ILE A 75 11.62 13.13 -13.74
N GLY A 76 11.40 14.37 -13.28
CA GLY A 76 10.12 15.06 -13.38
C GLY A 76 9.11 14.51 -12.38
N SER A 77 7.91 14.18 -12.87
CA SER A 77 6.91 13.45 -12.10
C SER A 77 7.24 11.96 -12.09
N VAL A 78 7.28 11.35 -10.89
CA VAL A 78 7.49 9.92 -10.69
C VAL A 78 6.45 9.10 -11.46
N ASP A 79 5.18 9.53 -11.51
CA ASP A 79 4.14 8.82 -12.28
C ASP A 79 4.41 8.85 -13.79
N ASN A 80 4.85 9.99 -14.32
CA ASN A 80 5.24 10.07 -15.73
C ASN A 80 6.51 9.27 -16.01
N PHE A 81 7.43 9.19 -15.04
CA PHE A 81 8.62 8.36 -15.15
C PHE A 81 8.27 6.87 -15.08
N LYS A 82 7.35 6.44 -14.21
CA LYS A 82 6.80 5.07 -14.20
C LYS A 82 6.19 4.69 -15.55
N LYS A 83 5.41 5.59 -16.17
CA LYS A 83 4.87 5.40 -17.53
C LYS A 83 5.97 5.27 -18.58
N LEU A 84 7.04 6.06 -18.47
CA LEU A 84 8.20 5.96 -19.37
C LEU A 84 8.88 4.59 -19.27
N LEU A 85 8.89 3.99 -18.07
CA LEU A 85 9.44 2.66 -17.79
C LEU A 85 8.44 1.51 -18.08
N ASN A 86 7.27 1.81 -18.64
CA ASN A 86 6.15 0.88 -18.84
C ASN A 86 5.71 0.17 -17.55
N LEU A 87 5.88 0.82 -16.38
CA LEU A 87 5.50 0.23 -15.10
C LEU A 87 3.99 0.25 -14.83
N ASN A 88 3.21 0.87 -15.70
CA ASN A 88 1.74 0.79 -15.70
C ASN A 88 1.21 -0.58 -16.11
N GLU A 89 2.02 -1.38 -16.82
CA GLU A 89 1.68 -2.76 -17.21
C GLU A 89 2.43 -3.78 -16.35
N TYR A 90 3.19 -3.32 -15.35
CA TYR A 90 4.00 -4.17 -14.48
C TYR A 90 3.10 -4.93 -13.52
N THR A 91 3.08 -6.25 -13.68
CA THR A 91 2.24 -7.15 -12.90
C THR A 91 2.93 -7.62 -11.63
N TYR A 92 2.17 -8.24 -10.72
CA TYR A 92 2.70 -8.96 -9.57
C TYR A 92 3.72 -10.03 -10.00
N ARG A 93 3.43 -10.74 -11.11
CA ARG A 93 4.33 -11.76 -11.68
C ARG A 93 5.65 -11.17 -12.18
N ASP A 94 5.61 -10.00 -12.80
CA ASP A 94 6.83 -9.28 -13.20
C ASP A 94 7.66 -8.87 -11.98
N TRP A 95 7.01 -8.45 -10.90
CA TRP A 95 7.66 -8.14 -9.64
C TRP A 95 8.31 -9.38 -9.03
N LEU A 96 7.63 -10.53 -8.98
CA LEU A 96 8.20 -11.79 -8.51
C LEU A 96 9.44 -12.17 -9.31
N LYS A 97 9.35 -12.16 -10.64
CA LYS A 97 10.47 -12.47 -11.54
C LYS A 97 11.66 -11.54 -11.31
N THR A 98 11.41 -10.25 -11.15
CA THR A 98 12.46 -9.24 -10.90
C THR A 98 13.16 -9.48 -9.56
N ASN A 99 12.45 -9.99 -8.57
CA ASN A 99 13.01 -10.32 -7.25
C ASN A 99 13.55 -11.75 -7.15
N GLY A 100 13.52 -12.53 -8.23
CA GLY A 100 13.95 -13.94 -8.23
C GLY A 100 13.06 -14.84 -7.35
N LEU A 101 11.77 -14.49 -7.23
CA LEU A 101 10.78 -15.21 -6.43
C LEU A 101 9.87 -16.06 -7.33
N SER A 102 9.32 -17.14 -6.75
CA SER A 102 8.37 -18.04 -7.41
C SER A 102 7.07 -18.13 -6.63
N GLU A 103 5.93 -18.24 -7.32
CA GLU A 103 4.59 -18.46 -6.73
C GLU A 103 4.47 -19.85 -6.07
N ASP A 104 5.29 -20.81 -6.50
CA ASP A 104 5.30 -22.18 -5.98
C ASP A 104 5.99 -22.32 -4.62
N GLU A 105 6.70 -21.29 -4.18
CA GLU A 105 7.42 -21.26 -2.91
C GLU A 105 6.67 -20.44 -1.85
N PRO A 106 6.85 -20.70 -0.55
CA PRO A 106 6.28 -19.85 0.49
C PRO A 106 6.79 -18.41 0.40
N LEU A 107 5.88 -17.48 0.16
CA LEU A 107 6.12 -16.04 0.06
C LEU A 107 5.47 -15.29 1.20
N CYS A 108 6.21 -14.34 1.77
CA CYS A 108 5.65 -13.35 2.69
C CYS A 108 5.88 -11.95 2.11
N LEU A 109 4.81 -11.35 1.60
CA LEU A 109 4.86 -10.02 0.99
C LEU A 109 4.91 -8.91 2.05
N PRO A 110 5.75 -7.89 1.89
CA PRO A 110 5.56 -6.63 2.58
C PRO A 110 4.16 -6.06 2.26
N TYR A 111 3.47 -5.49 3.25
CA TYR A 111 2.12 -4.96 3.03
C TYR A 111 2.06 -3.94 1.89
N MET A 112 3.06 -3.06 1.72
CA MET A 112 3.11 -2.12 0.60
C MET A 112 3.10 -2.79 -0.79
N VAL A 113 3.72 -3.97 -0.92
CA VAL A 113 3.69 -4.77 -2.16
C VAL A 113 2.27 -5.32 -2.37
N TYR A 114 1.67 -5.88 -1.32
CA TYR A 114 0.29 -6.33 -1.37
C TYR A 114 -0.66 -5.19 -1.76
N GLN A 115 -0.55 -4.02 -1.15
CA GLN A 115 -1.37 -2.85 -1.47
C GLN A 115 -1.23 -2.41 -2.92
N TYR A 116 -0.03 -2.49 -3.49
CA TYR A 116 0.20 -2.09 -4.88
C TYR A 116 -0.44 -3.07 -5.86
N PHE A 117 -0.35 -4.37 -5.57
CA PHE A 117 -0.83 -5.44 -6.45
C PHE A 117 -2.16 -6.06 -6.01
N TYR A 118 -2.89 -5.40 -5.11
CA TYR A 118 -4.00 -6.04 -4.39
C TYR A 118 -5.10 -6.53 -5.35
N ASP A 119 -5.39 -5.81 -6.43
CA ASP A 119 -6.38 -6.20 -7.43
C ASP A 119 -6.01 -7.50 -8.17
N GLU A 120 -4.74 -7.65 -8.56
CA GLU A 120 -4.24 -8.87 -9.18
C GLU A 120 -4.16 -10.02 -8.18
N ILE A 121 -3.63 -9.75 -6.98
CA ILE A 121 -3.51 -10.75 -5.91
C ILE A 121 -4.88 -11.29 -5.54
N ARG A 122 -5.90 -10.43 -5.40
CA ARG A 122 -7.26 -10.85 -5.03
C ARG A 122 -7.98 -11.61 -6.13
N ARG A 123 -7.67 -11.33 -7.39
CA ARG A 123 -8.27 -12.03 -8.52
C ARG A 123 -7.69 -13.43 -8.71
N ASP A 124 -6.37 -13.56 -8.55
CA ASP A 124 -5.65 -14.77 -8.96
C ASP A 124 -5.21 -15.64 -7.77
N PHE A 125 -5.12 -15.09 -6.55
CA PHE A 125 -4.47 -15.72 -5.38
C PHE A 125 -5.31 -15.70 -4.09
N ILE A 126 -6.63 -15.54 -4.20
CA ILE A 126 -7.54 -15.61 -3.06
C ILE A 126 -8.61 -16.69 -3.28
N ASN A 127 -8.88 -17.43 -2.21
CA ASN A 127 -10.05 -18.28 -2.07
C ASN A 127 -10.94 -17.74 -0.95
N GLY A 128 -12.03 -17.04 -1.33
CA GLY A 128 -12.90 -16.35 -0.39
C GLY A 128 -12.21 -15.17 0.29
N ALA A 129 -11.98 -15.26 1.60
CA ALA A 129 -11.23 -14.27 2.39
C ALA A 129 -9.72 -14.58 2.51
N LEU A 130 -9.31 -15.79 2.14
CA LEU A 130 -8.01 -16.35 2.43
C LEU A 130 -7.08 -16.25 1.22
N LEU A 131 -5.85 -15.77 1.42
CA LEU A 131 -4.77 -15.94 0.44
C LEU A 131 -4.43 -17.42 0.28
N VAL A 132 -4.00 -17.84 -0.92
CA VAL A 132 -3.51 -19.20 -1.17
C VAL A 132 -2.40 -19.60 -0.18
N GLU A 133 -2.25 -20.91 0.07
CA GLU A 133 -1.40 -21.43 1.16
C GLU A 133 0.05 -20.92 1.14
N ASN A 134 0.61 -20.72 -0.06
CA ASN A 134 1.98 -20.24 -0.24
C ASN A 134 2.13 -18.72 -0.11
N LEU A 135 1.05 -17.96 0.15
CA LEU A 135 1.08 -16.51 0.14
C LEU A 135 0.62 -15.92 1.48
N GLN A 136 1.51 -15.18 2.11
CA GLN A 136 1.24 -14.41 3.32
C GLN A 136 1.60 -12.95 3.12
N VAL A 137 1.04 -12.09 3.97
CA VAL A 137 1.33 -10.66 4.01
C VAL A 137 1.82 -10.28 5.40
N GLN A 138 2.87 -9.49 5.44
CA GLN A 138 3.46 -8.98 6.67
C GLN A 138 2.70 -7.75 7.16
N LEU A 139 1.97 -7.89 8.27
CA LEU A 139 1.30 -6.80 8.99
C LEU A 139 2.05 -6.55 10.31
N GLY A 140 3.01 -5.62 10.28
CA GLY A 140 3.88 -5.33 11.42
C GLY A 140 4.76 -6.54 11.76
N SER A 141 4.60 -7.08 12.96
CA SER A 141 5.31 -8.30 13.40
C SER A 141 4.61 -9.61 13.02
N LYS A 142 3.43 -9.55 12.40
CA LYS A 142 2.62 -10.72 12.05
C LYS A 142 2.74 -11.05 10.56
N GLN A 143 2.63 -12.33 10.24
CA GLN A 143 2.47 -12.83 8.88
C GLN A 143 1.08 -13.47 8.81
N VAL A 144 0.26 -13.03 7.87
CA VAL A 144 -1.14 -13.43 7.80
C VAL A 144 -1.57 -13.73 6.37
N SER A 145 -2.44 -14.72 6.21
CA SER A 145 -3.17 -14.99 4.96
C SER A 145 -4.56 -14.34 4.93
N GLN A 146 -5.03 -13.85 6.07
CA GLN A 146 -6.33 -13.19 6.26
C GLN A 146 -6.32 -12.34 7.55
N LEU A 147 -7.23 -11.38 7.66
CA LEU A 147 -7.45 -10.63 8.89
C LEU A 147 -8.44 -11.37 9.79
N ARG A 148 -8.09 -11.59 11.06
CA ARG A 148 -8.97 -12.24 12.04
C ARG A 148 -9.34 -11.29 13.16
N PHE A 149 -10.63 -11.04 13.34
CA PHE A 149 -11.17 -10.26 14.45
C PHE A 149 -11.14 -11.05 15.76
N ARG A 150 -11.18 -10.36 16.90
CA ARG A 150 -11.21 -10.96 18.24
C ARG A 150 -12.34 -11.97 18.45
N CYS A 151 -13.45 -11.80 17.75
CA CYS A 151 -14.61 -12.70 17.77
C CYS A 151 -14.45 -13.98 16.93
N GLY A 152 -13.31 -14.18 16.27
CA GLY A 152 -13.05 -15.34 15.42
C GLY A 152 -13.35 -15.10 13.95
N THR A 153 -14.24 -14.15 13.61
CA THR A 153 -14.58 -13.77 12.23
C THR A 153 -13.33 -13.42 11.43
N THR A 154 -13.21 -14.01 10.24
CA THR A 154 -12.13 -13.76 9.30
C THR A 154 -12.63 -12.97 8.10
N VAL A 155 -11.78 -12.08 7.58
CA VAL A 155 -12.05 -11.28 6.38
C VAL A 155 -10.75 -11.13 5.59
N ARG A 156 -10.85 -10.73 4.32
CA ARG A 156 -9.66 -10.41 3.53
C ARG A 156 -8.84 -9.28 4.15
N ILE A 157 -7.55 -9.25 3.87
CA ILE A 157 -6.67 -8.16 4.32
C ILE A 157 -7.07 -6.87 3.59
N PRO A 158 -7.41 -5.78 4.31
CA PRO A 158 -7.77 -4.49 3.71
C PRO A 158 -6.64 -3.96 2.83
N ALA A 159 -6.96 -3.34 1.69
CA ALA A 159 -5.98 -2.72 0.80
C ALA A 159 -5.77 -1.22 1.09
N ASP A 160 -6.80 -0.56 1.62
CA ASP A 160 -6.81 0.88 1.89
C ASP A 160 -7.61 1.24 3.16
N GLU A 161 -7.56 2.51 3.55
CA GLU A 161 -8.32 3.05 4.68
C GLU A 161 -9.84 2.94 4.47
N PHE A 162 -10.33 2.97 3.23
CA PHE A 162 -11.77 2.91 2.96
C PHE A 162 -12.32 1.52 3.30
N GLU A 163 -11.66 0.45 2.87
CA GLU A 163 -12.01 -0.91 3.26
C GLU A 163 -11.94 -1.10 4.79
N LEU A 164 -10.94 -0.47 5.43
CA LEU A 164 -10.82 -0.48 6.89
C LEU A 164 -12.01 0.22 7.56
N MET A 165 -12.48 1.35 7.02
CA MET A 165 -13.69 2.04 7.49
C MET A 165 -14.94 1.17 7.33
N MET A 166 -15.07 0.45 6.22
CA MET A 166 -16.20 -0.46 6.00
C MET A 166 -16.24 -1.59 7.04
N LEU A 167 -15.08 -2.16 7.37
CA LEU A 167 -14.98 -3.14 8.45
C LEU A 167 -15.36 -2.56 9.82
N ILE A 168 -14.97 -1.32 10.11
CA ILE A 168 -15.37 -0.63 11.34
C ILE A 168 -16.89 -0.46 11.38
N LEU A 169 -17.51 -0.01 10.28
CA LEU A 169 -18.96 0.17 10.18
C LEU A 169 -19.71 -1.14 10.47
N ILE A 170 -19.27 -2.25 9.89
CA ILE A 170 -19.87 -3.58 10.11
C ILE A 170 -19.69 -4.03 11.56
N SER A 171 -18.51 -3.81 12.14
CA SER A 171 -18.27 -4.14 13.55
C SER A 171 -19.18 -3.35 14.53
N ARG A 172 -19.70 -2.20 14.08
CA ARG A 172 -20.53 -1.29 14.87
C ARG A 172 -21.98 -1.20 14.40
N TYR A 173 -22.39 -2.08 13.48
CA TYR A 173 -23.74 -2.07 12.95
C TYR A 173 -24.80 -2.17 14.07
N GLY A 174 -25.91 -1.46 13.89
CA GLY A 174 -27.00 -1.38 14.86
C GLY A 174 -26.72 -0.53 16.11
N ARG A 175 -25.50 -0.02 16.32
CA ARG A 175 -25.19 0.89 17.45
C ARG A 175 -25.29 2.38 17.11
N TYR A 176 -25.24 2.69 15.82
CA TYR A 176 -25.24 4.04 15.27
C TYR A 176 -26.33 4.14 14.22
N THR A 177 -26.97 5.30 14.14
CA THR A 177 -28.08 5.59 13.22
C THR A 177 -27.59 6.23 11.92
N GLY A 178 -26.32 6.64 11.85
CA GLY A 178 -25.73 7.20 10.64
C GLY A 178 -24.20 7.22 10.69
N PHE A 179 -23.60 7.51 9.54
CA PHE A 179 -22.16 7.69 9.40
C PHE A 179 -21.84 8.77 8.36
N LYS A 180 -20.63 9.33 8.45
CA LYS A 180 -20.03 10.21 7.44
C LYS A 180 -18.56 9.84 7.28
N ILE A 181 -18.10 9.79 6.03
CA ILE A 181 -16.69 9.55 5.69
C ILE A 181 -16.09 10.86 5.20
N ASN A 182 -14.95 11.23 5.76
CA ASN A 182 -14.07 12.26 5.23
C ASN A 182 -12.81 11.57 4.70
N PHE A 183 -12.71 11.45 3.37
CA PHE A 183 -11.58 10.79 2.71
C PHE A 183 -10.27 11.56 2.84
N ALA A 184 -10.31 12.90 2.82
CA ALA A 184 -9.11 13.74 2.88
C ALA A 184 -8.36 13.59 4.19
N ASP A 185 -9.10 13.43 5.29
CA ASP A 185 -8.53 13.24 6.62
C ASP A 185 -8.57 11.78 7.08
N SER A 186 -9.14 10.88 6.29
CA SER A 186 -9.51 9.50 6.66
C SER A 186 -10.22 9.43 8.02
N ILE A 187 -11.26 10.24 8.19
CA ILE A 187 -12.09 10.26 9.40
C ILE A 187 -13.43 9.60 9.12
N LEU A 188 -13.77 8.62 9.96
CA LEU A 188 -15.09 8.01 10.03
C LEU A 188 -15.85 8.60 11.23
N THR A 189 -16.89 9.37 10.92
CA THR A 189 -17.80 9.91 11.93
C THR A 189 -19.01 8.98 12.06
N LEU A 190 -19.25 8.45 13.26
CA LEU A 190 -20.41 7.63 13.59
C LEU A 190 -21.40 8.43 14.44
N THR A 191 -22.66 8.49 14.04
CA THR A 191 -23.70 9.28 14.72
C THR A 191 -24.79 8.41 15.30
N ASN A 192 -25.25 8.78 16.49
CA ASN A 192 -26.48 8.28 17.12
C ASN A 192 -27.27 9.52 17.62
N GLN A 193 -28.53 9.35 17.98
CA GLN A 193 -29.52 10.39 18.31
C GLN A 193 -28.99 11.53 19.22
N CYS A 194 -28.03 11.26 20.10
CA CYS A 194 -27.48 12.27 21.02
C CYS A 194 -25.96 12.45 20.95
N LYS A 195 -25.23 11.70 20.11
CA LYS A 195 -23.76 11.67 20.14
C LYS A 195 -23.17 11.44 18.75
N SER A 196 -22.06 12.10 18.49
CA SER A 196 -21.17 11.84 17.36
C SER A 196 -19.83 11.37 17.88
N VAL A 197 -19.22 10.41 17.20
CA VAL A 197 -17.87 9.91 17.50
C VAL A 197 -17.06 9.94 16.22
N ASP A 198 -15.96 10.68 16.24
CA ASP A 198 -14.99 10.70 15.16
C ASP A 198 -13.89 9.68 15.42
N ILE A 199 -13.57 8.91 14.39
CA ILE A 199 -12.54 7.87 14.41
C ILE A 199 -11.58 8.18 13.26
N GLU A 200 -10.32 8.45 13.59
CA GLU A 200 -9.26 8.51 12.57
C GLU A 200 -8.88 7.08 12.16
N VAL A 201 -8.87 6.82 10.86
CA VAL A 201 -8.60 5.49 10.31
C VAL A 201 -7.33 5.56 9.47
N ARG A 202 -6.34 4.73 9.79
CA ARG A 202 -5.05 4.69 9.09
C ARG A 202 -4.62 3.26 8.88
N LEU A 203 -3.87 2.97 7.82
CA LEU A 203 -3.26 1.66 7.70
C LEU A 203 -2.11 1.48 8.70
N TYR A 204 -1.26 2.49 8.85
CA TYR A 204 -0.12 2.48 9.76
C TYR A 204 -0.37 3.33 11.00
N THR A 205 0.08 2.84 12.16
CA THR A 205 -0.07 3.53 13.44
C THR A 205 0.76 4.81 13.49
N SER A 206 1.94 4.83 12.86
CA SER A 206 2.78 6.02 12.72
C SER A 206 2.11 7.17 11.94
N SER A 207 1.14 6.86 11.07
CA SER A 207 0.41 7.84 10.26
C SER A 207 -0.77 8.50 11.00
N VAL A 208 -1.03 8.14 12.27
CA VAL A 208 -2.11 8.73 13.05
C VAL A 208 -1.76 10.17 13.44
N SER A 209 -2.49 11.14 12.90
CA SER A 209 -2.26 12.57 13.09
C SER A 209 -2.83 13.10 14.41
N GLY A 210 -3.84 12.45 14.98
CA GLY A 210 -4.55 12.92 16.18
C GLY A 210 -5.65 13.92 15.90
N LYS A 211 -6.19 13.93 14.67
CA LYS A 211 -7.35 14.75 14.33
C LYS A 211 -8.62 14.29 15.06
N ALA A 212 -8.64 13.05 15.56
CA ALA A 212 -9.72 12.49 16.37
C ALA A 212 -9.21 11.95 17.73
N ILE A 213 -10.14 11.84 18.69
CA ILE A 213 -9.87 11.27 20.03
C ILE A 213 -9.60 9.77 19.94
N HIS A 214 -10.25 9.08 18.99
CA HIS A 214 -10.10 7.66 18.74
C HIS A 214 -9.40 7.44 17.41
N ALA A 215 -8.51 6.45 17.36
CA ALA A 215 -7.89 6.03 16.12
C ALA A 215 -7.92 4.50 16.01
N ILE A 216 -8.10 4.01 14.79
CA ILE A 216 -8.03 2.59 14.46
C ILE A 216 -7.01 2.41 13.35
N SER A 217 -6.10 1.45 13.54
CA SER A 217 -5.08 1.09 12.56
C SER A 217 -5.09 -0.38 12.17
N LEU A 218 -4.54 -0.68 10.99
CA LEU A 218 -4.30 -2.07 10.56
C LEU A 218 -2.97 -2.60 11.09
N ILE A 219 -1.91 -1.78 11.01
CA ILE A 219 -0.52 -2.14 11.28
C ILE A 219 0.01 -1.33 12.45
N ASP A 220 0.55 -2.05 13.44
CA ASP A 220 1.37 -1.47 14.50
C ASP A 220 2.84 -1.45 14.09
N ASP A 221 3.27 -0.34 13.49
CA ASP A 221 4.63 -0.09 13.00
C ASP A 221 5.47 0.77 13.97
N LEU A 222 4.92 1.13 15.13
CA LEU A 222 5.66 1.88 16.14
C LEU A 222 6.57 0.96 16.96
N PRO A 223 7.82 1.37 17.24
CA PRO A 223 8.67 0.63 18.15
C PRO A 223 8.15 0.73 19.60
N VAL A 224 8.48 -0.27 20.41
CA VAL A 224 7.95 -0.45 21.77
C VAL A 224 8.14 0.80 22.65
N ASP A 225 9.25 1.51 22.49
CA ASP A 225 9.55 2.72 23.27
C ASP A 225 8.65 3.91 22.92
N HIS A 226 8.18 4.00 21.67
CA HIS A 226 7.23 5.03 21.24
C HIS A 226 5.81 4.75 21.76
N LYS A 227 5.43 3.48 21.94
CA LYS A 227 4.12 3.09 22.50
C LYS A 227 3.92 3.60 23.93
N ARG A 228 4.99 3.65 24.74
CA ARG A 228 4.95 4.15 26.12
C ARG A 228 4.72 5.66 26.23
N ARG A 229 4.99 6.43 25.16
CA ARG A 229 4.85 7.89 25.14
C ARG A 229 3.54 8.38 24.51
N ASN A 230 2.85 7.52 23.75
CA ASN A 230 1.57 7.87 23.14
C ASN A 230 0.43 7.77 24.16
N SER A 231 -0.15 8.91 24.54
CA SER A 231 -1.33 9.00 25.41
C SER A 231 -2.65 8.73 24.67
N LYS A 232 -2.62 8.59 23.33
CA LYS A 232 -3.79 8.38 22.48
C LYS A 232 -4.24 6.92 22.52
N ARG A 233 -5.56 6.70 22.56
CA ARG A 233 -6.16 5.37 22.41
C ARG A 233 -6.19 5.00 20.92
N ILE A 234 -5.14 4.31 20.47
CA ILE A 234 -5.08 3.69 19.15
C ILE A 234 -5.39 2.20 19.35
N ALA A 235 -6.38 1.69 18.63
CA ALA A 235 -6.73 0.27 18.64
C ALA A 235 -6.39 -0.36 17.29
N LEU A 236 -5.96 -1.62 17.29
CA LEU A 236 -5.85 -2.38 16.05
C LEU A 236 -7.22 -2.88 15.60
N ILE A 237 -7.45 -2.94 14.30
CA ILE A 237 -8.71 -3.41 13.72
C ILE A 237 -9.09 -4.82 14.20
N GLU A 238 -8.10 -5.70 14.38
CA GLU A 238 -8.28 -7.06 14.89
C GLU A 238 -8.85 -7.10 16.32
N GLU A 239 -8.68 -6.04 17.11
CA GLU A 239 -9.23 -5.96 18.48
C GLU A 239 -10.75 -5.75 18.49
N LEU A 240 -11.31 -5.34 17.34
CA LEU A 240 -12.75 -5.22 17.19
C LEU A 240 -13.42 -6.60 17.16
N ALA A 241 -14.73 -6.59 17.42
CA ALA A 241 -15.57 -7.75 17.32
C ALA A 241 -16.73 -7.42 16.37
N ILE A 242 -16.88 -8.21 15.32
CA ILE A 242 -18.05 -8.18 14.45
C ILE A 242 -19.14 -9.02 15.14
N ARG A 243 -20.28 -8.39 15.44
CA ARG A 243 -21.41 -9.09 16.07
C ARG A 243 -22.39 -9.56 15.00
N HIS A 244 -22.39 -10.86 14.69
CA HIS A 244 -23.32 -11.49 13.74
C HIS A 244 -24.72 -11.78 14.30
N GLN A 245 -25.14 -11.07 15.35
CA GLN A 245 -26.46 -11.32 15.93
C GLN A 245 -27.54 -11.02 14.87
N ASN A 246 -28.28 -12.06 14.46
CA ASN A 246 -29.47 -12.04 13.60
C ASN A 246 -29.28 -11.86 12.08
N ASN A 247 -28.16 -12.28 11.46
CA ASN A 247 -27.88 -12.05 10.03
C ASN A 247 -27.93 -10.57 9.60
N CYS A 248 -28.00 -9.63 10.54
CA CYS A 248 -28.11 -8.20 10.25
C CYS A 248 -26.87 -7.64 9.54
N ASN A 249 -25.71 -8.27 9.73
CA ASN A 249 -24.51 -7.92 8.98
C ASN A 249 -24.42 -8.67 7.65
N ALA A 250 -25.24 -9.69 7.38
CA ALA A 250 -25.12 -10.49 6.16
C ALA A 250 -25.37 -9.65 4.89
N GLU A 251 -26.28 -8.67 4.95
CA GLU A 251 -26.49 -7.74 3.82
C GLU A 251 -25.30 -6.79 3.63
N LEU A 252 -24.69 -6.32 4.72
CA LEU A 252 -23.48 -5.48 4.65
C LEU A 252 -22.23 -6.27 4.29
N LEU A 253 -22.16 -7.53 4.72
CA LEU A 253 -21.16 -8.50 4.31
C LEU A 253 -21.36 -8.91 2.86
N GLY A 254 -22.60 -8.93 2.33
CA GLY A 254 -22.88 -9.06 0.91
C GLY A 254 -22.50 -7.80 0.11
N MET A 255 -22.59 -6.60 0.70
CA MET A 255 -21.91 -5.42 0.16
C MET A 255 -20.38 -5.57 0.22
N LEU A 256 -19.88 -6.36 1.19
CA LEU A 256 -18.52 -6.86 1.23
C LEU A 256 -18.30 -8.19 0.48
N ASP A 257 -19.22 -8.74 -0.32
CA ASP A 257 -18.93 -9.87 -1.21
C ASP A 257 -18.14 -9.37 -2.44
N PHE A 258 -18.11 -8.05 -2.66
CA PHE A 258 -17.01 -7.34 -3.33
C PHE A 258 -15.65 -7.49 -2.60
N LEU A 259 -15.67 -7.93 -1.35
CA LEU A 259 -14.54 -8.23 -0.46
C LEU A 259 -14.32 -9.71 -0.07
N GLY A 260 -15.04 -10.66 -0.68
CA GLY A 260 -14.74 -12.10 -0.61
C GLY A 260 -14.93 -12.75 0.77
N GLU A 261 -16.05 -13.44 0.98
CA GLU A 261 -16.21 -14.33 2.15
C GLU A 261 -15.49 -15.67 1.95
N ALA A 262 -14.76 -16.14 2.97
CA ALA A 262 -14.48 -17.56 3.11
C ALA A 262 -15.67 -18.20 3.84
N LYS A 263 -16.25 -19.25 3.24
CA LYS A 263 -17.22 -20.09 3.93
C LYS A 263 -16.55 -20.69 5.16
N ASN A 264 -17.16 -20.49 6.33
CA ASN A 264 -16.84 -21.31 7.49
C ASN A 264 -17.37 -22.71 7.20
N ASP A 265 -16.47 -23.63 6.86
CA ASP A 265 -16.74 -25.06 6.95
C ASP A 265 -16.63 -25.44 8.43
N ASP A 266 -17.67 -25.12 9.21
CA ASP A 266 -17.92 -25.76 10.49
C ASP A 266 -18.90 -26.93 10.23
N GLU A 267 -18.34 -28.13 10.02
CA GLU A 267 -18.91 -29.40 10.51
C GLU A 267 -18.42 -29.67 11.94
#